data_AF-A0A1V9YGD2-F1
#
_entry.id   AF-A0A1V9YGD2-F1
#
_cell.length_a   1.000
_cell.length_b   1.000
_cell.length_c   1.000
_cell.angle_alpha   90.00
_cell.angle_beta   90.00
_cell.angle_gamma   90.00
#
_symmetry.space_group_name_H-M   'P 1'
#
loop_
_entity.id
_entity.type
_entity.pdbx_description
1 polymer ?
#
loop_
_entity_poly.entity_id
_entity_poly.type
_entity_poly.pdbx_seq_one_letter_code
_entity_poly.pdbx_strand_id
1 'polypeptide(L)'
;MTPASSRVFLRQPVDVGSIDANGLVVGKWHATLYQCMDNAIVPNCLVATCCPCLSLAQTMHRMGFHSFIGTLLVHGTCVGGGLVSISLIEFDTAFIATAVAFALLAAAFVARGRRLVRRSLCIPGNAIDDCIVSVCCSCCGLAQMATQARTYNATVCDVSPKDRLPGYHAT
;
A
#
# COMPACT_ATOMS: atom_id res chain seq x y z
N MET A 1 7.05 -44.23 14.55
CA MET A 1 6.45 -44.10 13.20
C MET A 1 5.16 -43.31 13.34
N THR A 2 5.22 -42.02 12.99
CA THR A 2 4.05 -41.17 12.74
C THR A 2 3.53 -41.43 11.32
N PRO A 3 2.27 -41.07 11.03
CA PRO A 3 1.97 -40.48 9.74
C PRO A 3 1.54 -39.04 9.93
N ALA A 4 2.26 -38.15 9.23
CA ALA A 4 1.98 -36.74 9.11
C ALA A 4 0.66 -36.52 8.35
N SER A 5 -0.24 -35.73 8.94
CA SER A 5 -1.46 -35.25 8.30
C SER A 5 -1.11 -34.11 7.33
N SER A 6 -1.03 -34.43 6.04
CA SER A 6 -0.87 -33.47 4.96
C SER A 6 -2.17 -32.67 4.78
N ARG A 7 -2.24 -31.47 5.37
CA ARG A 7 -3.31 -30.50 5.04
C ARG A 7 -3.02 -29.88 3.68
N VAL A 8 -3.65 -30.43 2.66
CA VAL A 8 -3.93 -29.71 1.42
C VAL A 8 -4.81 -28.51 1.81
N PHE A 9 -4.24 -27.30 1.83
CA PHE A 9 -4.98 -26.06 2.02
C PHE A 9 -5.79 -25.80 0.74
N LEU A 10 -6.90 -26.50 0.59
CA LEU A 10 -7.92 -26.13 -0.39
C LEU A 10 -8.38 -24.72 -0.02
N ARG A 11 -8.06 -23.75 -0.89
CA ARG A 11 -8.59 -22.39 -0.82
C ARG A 11 -10.11 -22.50 -0.83
N GLN A 12 -10.76 -22.41 0.32
CA GLN A 12 -12.22 -22.37 0.40
C GLN A 12 -12.71 -21.21 -0.49
N PRO A 13 -13.85 -21.38 -1.20
CA PRO A 13 -14.44 -20.27 -1.93
C PRO A 13 -14.67 -19.12 -0.95
N VAL A 14 -14.00 -18.00 -1.19
CA VAL A 14 -14.14 -16.80 -0.37
C VAL A 14 -15.46 -16.15 -0.74
N ASP A 15 -16.38 -16.04 0.23
CA ASP A 15 -17.60 -15.28 0.06
C ASP A 15 -17.25 -13.81 -0.17
N VAL A 16 -17.49 -13.30 -1.38
CA VAL A 16 -17.12 -11.94 -1.78
C VAL A 16 -17.84 -10.92 -0.91
N GLY A 17 -17.07 -10.08 -0.21
CA GLY A 17 -17.59 -9.09 0.71
C GLY A 17 -17.80 -9.60 2.14
N SER A 18 -17.42 -10.85 2.44
CA SER A 18 -17.33 -11.33 3.82
C SER A 18 -16.30 -10.53 4.63
N ILE A 19 -16.46 -10.54 5.96
CA ILE A 19 -15.58 -9.89 6.92
C ILE A 19 -14.70 -10.97 7.57
N ASP A 20 -13.38 -10.78 7.55
CA ASP A 20 -12.45 -11.69 8.23
C ASP A 20 -12.46 -11.51 9.76
N ALA A 21 -11.70 -12.36 10.46
CA ALA A 21 -11.56 -12.28 11.92
C ALA A 21 -11.00 -10.93 12.43
N ASN A 22 -10.41 -10.12 11.55
CA ASN A 22 -9.82 -8.81 11.85
C ASN A 22 -10.73 -7.64 11.45
N GLY A 23 -11.96 -7.90 10.99
CA GLY A 23 -12.88 -6.85 10.56
C GLY A 23 -12.60 -6.29 9.17
N LEU A 24 -11.78 -6.97 8.35
CA LEU A 24 -11.46 -6.56 6.99
C LEU A 24 -12.39 -7.21 5.98
N VAL A 25 -12.80 -6.43 4.97
CA VAL A 25 -13.61 -6.93 3.85
C VAL A 25 -12.71 -7.76 2.92
N VAL A 26 -13.10 -8.99 2.62
CA VAL A 26 -12.37 -9.93 1.76
C VAL A 26 -13.07 -10.03 0.40
N GLY A 27 -12.30 -10.25 -0.67
CA GLY A 27 -12.84 -10.45 -2.02
C GLY A 27 -13.23 -9.17 -2.77
N LYS A 28 -13.20 -8.00 -2.12
CA LYS A 28 -13.37 -6.68 -2.77
C LYS A 28 -12.65 -5.57 -1.99
N TRP A 29 -12.36 -4.46 -2.66
CA TRP A 29 -11.88 -3.25 -1.99
C TRP A 29 -13.00 -2.61 -1.16
N HIS A 30 -12.67 -2.16 0.06
CA HIS A 30 -13.59 -1.47 0.95
C HIS A 30 -14.05 -0.10 0.40
N ALA A 31 -13.14 0.60 -0.28
CA ALA A 31 -13.41 1.89 -0.91
C ALA A 31 -13.10 1.81 -2.41
N THR A 32 -13.76 2.63 -3.22
CA THR A 32 -13.42 2.82 -4.64
C THR A 32 -12.13 3.64 -4.76
N LEU A 33 -11.50 3.63 -5.95
CA LEU A 33 -10.18 4.24 -6.12
C LEU A 33 -10.18 5.75 -5.87
N TYR A 34 -11.21 6.44 -6.37
CA TYR A 34 -11.32 7.91 -6.29
C TYR A 34 -12.09 8.40 -5.06
N GLN A 35 -12.51 7.48 -4.17
CA GLN A 35 -13.28 7.83 -2.98
C GLN A 35 -12.52 8.76 -2.02
N CYS A 36 -11.19 8.82 -2.13
CA CYS A 36 -10.37 9.78 -1.39
C CYS A 36 -10.64 11.25 -1.77
N MET A 37 -11.28 11.50 -2.92
CA MET A 37 -11.59 12.85 -3.43
C MET A 37 -12.99 13.34 -3.03
N ASP A 38 -13.92 12.45 -2.67
CA ASP A 38 -15.32 12.82 -2.45
C ASP A 38 -15.62 13.29 -1.02
N ASN A 39 -15.18 12.52 0.01
CA ASN A 39 -15.62 12.75 1.40
C ASN A 39 -14.54 12.47 2.47
N ALA A 40 -13.29 12.15 2.07
CA ALA A 40 -12.21 11.72 2.98
C ALA A 40 -10.85 12.38 2.66
N ILE A 41 -10.86 13.68 2.34
CA ILE A 41 -9.66 14.48 2.03
C ILE A 41 -8.69 14.47 3.22
N VAL A 42 -9.21 14.59 4.44
CA VAL A 42 -8.43 14.58 5.69
C VAL A 42 -8.83 13.37 6.54
N PRO A 43 -7.87 12.60 7.08
CA PRO A 43 -6.41 12.68 6.87
C PRO A 43 -5.90 11.84 5.67
N ASN A 44 -6.74 10.99 5.06
CA ASN A 44 -6.26 9.89 4.21
C ASN A 44 -5.62 10.37 2.89
N CYS A 45 -6.33 11.17 2.08
CA CYS A 45 -5.81 11.66 0.81
C CYS A 45 -4.60 12.60 1.00
N LEU A 46 -4.68 13.48 2.01
CA LEU A 46 -3.64 14.44 2.32
C LEU A 46 -2.33 13.74 2.72
N VAL A 47 -2.37 12.78 3.66
CA VAL A 47 -1.18 12.04 4.07
C VAL A 47 -0.63 11.20 2.92
N ALA A 48 -1.48 10.57 2.11
CA ALA A 48 -1.04 9.83 0.93
C ALA A 48 -0.37 10.71 -0.13
N THR A 49 -0.71 12.00 -0.19
CA THR A 49 -0.14 12.96 -1.15
C THR A 49 1.12 13.64 -0.61
N CYS A 50 1.08 14.15 0.62
CA CYS A 50 2.19 14.88 1.23
C CYS A 50 3.26 13.95 1.81
N CYS A 51 2.85 12.79 2.33
CA CYS A 51 3.72 11.82 3.00
C CYS A 51 3.43 10.39 2.50
N PRO A 52 3.61 10.10 1.19
CA PRO A 52 3.31 8.79 0.61
C PRO A 52 4.09 7.65 1.27
N CYS A 53 5.31 7.92 1.73
CA CYS A 53 6.14 6.99 2.49
C CYS A 53 5.52 6.59 3.84
N LEU A 54 4.89 7.52 4.54
CA LEU A 54 4.19 7.23 5.80
C LEU A 54 2.96 6.37 5.53
N SER A 55 2.14 6.75 4.55
CA SER A 55 0.93 6.01 4.18
C SER A 55 1.23 4.56 3.78
N LEU A 56 2.27 4.36 2.97
CA LEU A 56 2.73 3.02 2.58
C LEU A 56 3.29 2.25 3.78
N ALA A 57 4.17 2.87 4.59
CA ALA A 57 4.79 2.21 5.74
C ALA A 57 3.76 1.77 6.79
N GLN A 58 2.79 2.62 7.12
CA GLN A 58 1.70 2.27 8.03
C GLN A 58 0.89 1.08 7.51
N THR A 59 0.60 1.06 6.20
CA THR A 59 -0.18 -0.02 5.57
C THR A 59 0.58 -1.34 5.55
N MET A 60 1.84 -1.31 5.09
CA MET A 60 2.67 -2.51 5.03
C MET A 60 2.98 -3.08 6.41
N HIS A 61 3.15 -2.22 7.41
CA HIS A 61 3.33 -2.63 8.80
C HIS A 61 2.07 -3.30 9.34
N ARG A 62 0.91 -2.66 9.22
CA ARG A 62 -0.36 -3.17 9.77
C ARG A 62 -0.77 -4.50 9.16
N MET A 63 -0.54 -4.68 7.86
CA MET A 63 -0.77 -5.95 7.17
C MET A 63 0.32 -7.00 7.44
N GLY A 64 1.36 -6.68 8.23
CA GLY A 64 2.41 -7.64 8.60
C GLY A 64 3.37 -8.03 7.48
N PHE A 65 3.40 -7.28 6.37
CA PHE A 65 4.24 -7.60 5.21
C PHE A 65 5.67 -7.11 5.37
N HIS A 66 5.89 -5.91 5.90
CA HIS A 66 7.22 -5.32 6.08
C HIS A 66 7.30 -4.56 7.40
N SER A 67 8.51 -4.27 7.89
CA SER A 67 8.70 -3.40 9.04
C SER A 67 8.35 -1.95 8.68
N PHE A 68 7.82 -1.21 9.66
CA PHE A 68 7.46 0.20 9.50
C PHE A 68 8.68 1.03 9.10
N ILE A 69 9.75 0.98 9.91
CA ILE A 69 10.98 1.75 9.69
C ILE A 69 11.64 1.36 8.37
N GLY A 70 11.74 0.07 8.04
CA GLY A 70 12.34 -0.37 6.79
C GLY A 70 11.59 0.14 5.56
N THR A 71 10.25 0.03 5.57
CA THR A 71 9.41 0.55 4.47
C THR A 71 9.50 2.07 4.37
N LEU A 72 9.48 2.77 5.50
CA LEU A 72 9.56 4.23 5.56
C LEU A 72 10.89 4.74 4.99
N LEU A 73 12.02 4.14 5.40
CA LEU A 73 13.33 4.53 4.92
C LEU A 73 13.50 4.23 3.42
N VAL A 74 13.17 3.02 2.97
CA VAL A 74 13.38 2.61 1.57
C VAL A 74 12.48 3.39 0.61
N HIS A 75 11.19 3.55 0.93
CA HIS A 75 10.31 4.34 0.08
C HIS A 75 10.59 5.84 0.21
N GLY A 76 10.96 6.30 1.42
CA GLY A 76 11.34 7.68 1.69
C GLY A 76 12.58 8.11 0.92
N THR A 77 13.60 7.26 0.78
CA THR A 77 14.78 7.54 -0.05
C THR A 77 14.44 7.59 -1.53
N CYS A 78 13.52 6.76 -2.01
CA CYS A 78 13.05 6.83 -3.41
C CYS A 78 12.35 8.17 -3.68
N VAL A 79 11.41 8.56 -2.82
CA VAL A 79 10.67 9.82 -2.98
C VAL A 79 11.60 11.03 -2.81
N GLY A 80 12.41 11.05 -1.75
CA GLY A 80 13.36 12.14 -1.48
C GLY A 80 14.43 12.27 -2.56
N GLY A 81 15.00 11.16 -3.03
CA GLY A 81 15.95 11.16 -4.14
C GLY A 81 15.35 11.68 -5.44
N GLY A 82 14.08 11.36 -5.71
CA GLY A 82 13.33 11.92 -6.84
C GLY A 82 13.16 13.44 -6.72
N LEU A 83 12.75 13.95 -5.56
CA LEU A 83 12.57 15.38 -5.31
C LEU A 83 13.89 16.15 -5.42
N VAL A 84 14.98 15.63 -4.84
CA VAL A 84 16.32 16.21 -4.97
C VAL A 84 16.74 16.24 -6.44
N SER A 85 16.51 15.15 -7.19
CA SER A 85 16.82 15.10 -8.63
C SER A 85 16.05 16.17 -9.42
N ILE A 86 14.77 16.40 -9.10
CA ILE A 86 13.97 17.46 -9.74
C ILE A 86 14.57 18.84 -9.48
N SER A 87 14.96 19.14 -8.24
CA SER A 87 15.58 20.42 -7.89
C SER A 87 16.94 20.63 -8.57
N LEU A 88 17.61 19.56 -9.01
CA LEU A 88 18.90 19.63 -9.69
C LEU A 88 18.78 19.75 -11.23
N ILE A 89 17.57 19.70 -11.79
CA ILE A 89 17.35 19.82 -13.25
C ILE A 89 17.87 21.15 -13.81
N GLU A 90 17.83 22.23 -13.02
CA GLU A 90 18.36 23.53 -13.43
C GLU A 90 19.89 23.50 -13.68
N PHE A 91 20.61 22.56 -13.04
CA PHE A 91 22.06 22.41 -13.21
C PHE A 91 22.42 21.45 -14.36
N ASP A 92 21.67 20.37 -14.53
CA ASP A 92 21.87 19.39 -15.61
C ASP A 92 20.58 18.62 -15.95
N THR A 93 20.17 18.64 -17.22
CA THR A 93 19.00 17.90 -17.71
C THR A 93 19.13 16.37 -17.56
N ALA A 94 20.34 15.82 -17.37
CA ALA A 94 20.53 14.41 -17.04
C ALA A 94 19.78 13.99 -15.75
N PHE A 95 19.53 14.92 -14.82
CA PHE A 95 18.74 14.67 -13.63
C PHE A 95 17.26 14.33 -13.93
N ILE A 96 16.75 14.62 -15.13
CA ILE A 96 15.43 14.16 -15.57
C ILE A 96 15.37 12.63 -15.59
N ALA A 97 16.36 11.95 -16.16
CA ALA A 97 16.39 10.50 -16.21
C ALA A 97 16.45 9.88 -14.81
N THR A 98 17.23 10.49 -13.91
CA THR A 98 17.34 10.08 -12.51
C THR A 98 16.02 10.29 -11.75
N ALA A 99 15.36 11.45 -11.93
CA ALA A 99 14.07 11.73 -11.34
C ALA A 99 13.00 10.73 -11.80
N VAL A 100 12.97 10.41 -13.10
CA VAL A 100 12.07 9.39 -13.66
C VAL A 100 12.38 8.01 -13.08
N ALA A 101 13.65 7.62 -12.95
CA ALA A 101 14.03 6.35 -12.36
C ALA A 101 13.56 6.22 -10.90
N PHE A 102 13.76 7.26 -10.08
CA PHE A 102 13.25 7.28 -8.71
C PHE A 102 11.73 7.24 -8.63
N ALA A 103 11.02 7.96 -9.51
CA ALA A 103 9.56 7.94 -9.59
C ALA A 103 9.04 6.54 -9.95
N LEU A 104 9.66 5.86 -10.92
CA LEU A 104 9.30 4.50 -11.31
C LEU A 104 9.58 3.48 -10.18
N LEU A 105 10.70 3.63 -9.46
CA LEU A 105 11.00 2.81 -8.28
C LEU A 105 9.95 3.02 -7.19
N ALA A 106 9.60 4.27 -6.87
CA ALA A 106 8.56 4.59 -5.90
C ALA A 106 7.20 3.99 -6.31
N ALA A 107 6.80 4.15 -7.58
CA ALA A 107 5.58 3.55 -8.11
C ALA A 107 5.61 2.02 -8.03
N ALA A 108 6.75 1.38 -8.29
CA ALA A 108 6.90 -0.08 -8.16
C ALA A 108 6.70 -0.56 -6.71
N PHE A 109 7.18 0.19 -5.71
CA PHE A 109 6.91 -0.11 -4.30
C PHE A 109 5.42 -0.04 -3.97
N VAL A 110 4.71 1.00 -4.45
CA VAL A 110 3.26 1.13 -4.24
C VAL A 110 2.51 0.01 -4.94
N ALA A 111 2.87 -0.33 -6.19
CA ALA A 111 2.25 -1.40 -6.96
C ALA A 111 2.45 -2.76 -6.29
N ARG A 112 3.65 -3.00 -5.76
CA ARG A 112 3.96 -4.21 -5.00
C ARG A 112 3.13 -4.30 -3.72
N GLY A 113 3.01 -3.21 -2.97
CA GLY A 113 2.17 -3.13 -1.78
C GLY A 113 0.71 -3.43 -2.09
N ARG A 114 0.19 -2.82 -3.16
CA ARG A 114 -1.19 -3.02 -3.63
C ARG A 114 -1.44 -4.46 -4.02
N ARG A 115 -0.52 -5.08 -4.75
CA ARG A 115 -0.58 -6.50 -5.10
C ARG A 115 -0.56 -7.41 -3.87
N LEU A 116 0.23 -7.08 -2.84
CA LEU A 116 0.29 -7.85 -1.59
C LEU A 116 -1.04 -7.80 -0.84
N VAL A 117 -1.57 -6.60 -0.63
CA VAL A 117 -2.89 -6.38 0.01
C VAL A 117 -3.99 -7.11 -0.76
N ARG A 118 -3.99 -6.97 -2.09
CA ARG A 118 -4.98 -7.61 -2.96
C ARG A 118 -4.94 -9.14 -2.87
N ARG A 119 -3.74 -9.73 -2.88
CA ARG A 119 -3.55 -11.18 -2.79
C ARG A 119 -3.90 -11.73 -1.41
N SER A 120 -3.53 -11.04 -0.34
CA SER A 120 -3.84 -11.48 1.03
C SER A 120 -5.33 -11.47 1.30
N LEU A 121 -6.05 -10.50 0.73
CA LEU A 121 -7.50 -10.34 0.90
C LEU A 121 -8.32 -10.99 -0.21
N CYS A 122 -7.69 -11.81 -1.06
CA CYS A 122 -8.36 -12.49 -2.18
C CYS A 122 -9.16 -11.56 -3.10
N ILE A 123 -8.77 -10.29 -3.22
CA ILE A 123 -9.44 -9.30 -4.05
C ILE A 123 -9.08 -9.59 -5.53
N PRO A 124 -10.07 -9.69 -6.44
CA PRO A 124 -9.82 -9.94 -7.85
C PRO A 124 -9.08 -8.77 -8.51
N GLY A 125 -8.27 -9.07 -9.52
CA GLY A 125 -7.51 -8.08 -10.27
C GLY A 125 -6.19 -8.64 -10.80
N ASN A 126 -5.47 -7.86 -11.59
CA ASN A 126 -4.20 -8.25 -12.18
C ASN A 126 -3.07 -7.29 -11.74
N ALA A 127 -1.82 -7.63 -12.07
CA ALA A 127 -0.67 -6.81 -11.70
C ALA A 127 -0.54 -5.52 -12.55
N ILE A 128 -1.14 -5.50 -13.74
CA ILE A 128 -1.14 -4.34 -14.64
C ILE A 128 -2.00 -3.23 -14.05
N ASP A 129 -3.20 -3.56 -13.56
CA ASP A 129 -4.08 -2.63 -12.85
C ASP A 129 -3.36 -2.03 -11.63
N ASP A 130 -2.63 -2.88 -10.88
CA ASP A 130 -1.85 -2.44 -9.73
C ASP A 130 -0.77 -1.42 -10.15
N CYS A 131 -0.07 -1.65 -11.26
CA CYS A 131 0.93 -0.73 -11.81
C CYS A 131 0.31 0.58 -12.34
N ILE A 132 -0.75 0.51 -13.13
CA ILE A 132 -1.43 1.67 -13.70
C ILE A 132 -1.90 2.60 -12.58
N VAL A 133 -2.53 2.04 -11.55
CA VAL A 133 -2.98 2.83 -10.40
C VAL A 133 -1.80 3.49 -9.69
N SER A 134 -0.69 2.77 -9.47
CA SER A 134 0.48 3.32 -8.78
C SER A 134 1.24 4.39 -9.57
N VAL A 135 1.22 4.36 -10.90
CA VAL A 135 1.85 5.37 -11.75
C VAL A 135 0.94 6.57 -11.96
N CYS A 136 -0.35 6.34 -12.25
CA CYS A 136 -1.26 7.41 -12.66
C CYS A 136 -2.05 8.06 -11.50
N CYS A 137 -2.23 7.37 -10.37
CA CYS A 137 -3.02 7.83 -9.22
C CYS A 137 -2.44 7.27 -7.91
N SER A 138 -1.15 7.49 -7.68
CA SER A 138 -0.42 6.90 -6.54
C SER A 138 -1.10 7.20 -5.19
N CYS A 139 -1.50 8.45 -4.95
CA CYS A 139 -2.17 8.86 -3.72
C CYS A 139 -3.51 8.14 -3.51
N CYS A 140 -4.28 7.92 -4.58
CA CYS A 140 -5.56 7.22 -4.60
C CYS A 140 -5.36 5.74 -4.25
N GLY A 141 -4.34 5.11 -4.85
CA GLY A 141 -3.95 3.73 -4.56
C GLY A 141 -3.51 3.55 -3.11
N LEU A 142 -2.70 4.46 -2.59
CA LEU A 142 -2.27 4.48 -1.19
C LEU A 142 -3.46 4.69 -0.24
N ALA A 143 -4.33 5.64 -0.53
CA ALA A 143 -5.52 5.92 0.27
C ALA A 143 -6.50 4.74 0.30
N GLN A 144 -6.69 4.05 -0.83
CA GLN A 144 -7.51 2.85 -0.90
C GLN A 144 -6.92 1.72 -0.05
N MET A 145 -5.61 1.49 -0.12
CA MET A 145 -4.93 0.49 0.72
C MET A 145 -5.00 0.85 2.21
N ALA A 146 -4.78 2.11 2.57
CA ALA A 146 -4.88 2.60 3.94
C ALA A 146 -6.30 2.41 4.51
N THR A 147 -7.33 2.65 3.69
CA THR A 147 -8.74 2.36 4.04
C THR A 147 -8.96 0.87 4.25
N GLN A 148 -8.48 0.04 3.33
CA GLN A 148 -8.59 -1.41 3.42
C GLN A 148 -7.91 -1.95 4.69
N ALA A 149 -6.72 -1.46 5.01
CA ALA A 149 -5.98 -1.87 6.19
C ALA A 149 -6.49 -1.18 7.47
N ARG A 150 -7.41 -0.21 7.40
CA ARG A 150 -7.87 0.61 8.55
C ARG A 150 -6.71 1.31 9.28
N THR A 151 -5.71 1.80 8.56
CA THR A 151 -4.54 2.47 9.16
C THR A 151 -4.82 3.88 9.64
N TYR A 152 -5.82 4.57 9.09
CA TYR A 152 -6.16 5.93 9.49
C TYR A 152 -7.44 5.99 10.35
N ASN A 153 -7.59 7.06 11.12
CA ASN A 153 -8.83 7.44 11.81
C ASN A 153 -9.29 8.78 11.22
N ALA A 154 -10.58 8.96 10.93
CA ALA A 154 -11.06 10.18 10.26
C ALA A 154 -10.89 11.46 11.11
N THR A 155 -10.76 11.32 12.43
CA THR A 155 -10.76 12.44 13.38
C THR A 155 -9.36 12.90 13.81
N VAL A 156 -8.31 12.10 13.59
CA VAL A 156 -6.95 12.39 14.07
C VAL A 156 -5.90 11.96 13.05
N CYS A 157 -4.94 12.84 12.76
CA CYS A 157 -3.72 12.51 12.03
C CYS A 157 -2.72 11.78 12.95
N ASP A 158 -2.82 10.46 13.05
CA ASP A 158 -1.83 9.66 13.79
C ASP A 158 -0.70 9.20 12.86
N VAL A 159 0.53 9.53 13.24
CA VAL A 159 1.75 9.13 12.54
C VAL A 159 2.20 7.74 13.02
N SER A 160 1.74 7.31 14.20
CA SER A 160 2.17 6.08 14.83
C SER A 160 1.73 4.85 14.03
N PRO A 161 2.60 3.84 13.88
CA PRO A 161 2.18 2.58 13.27
C PRO A 161 1.19 1.88 14.21
N LYS A 162 0.03 1.51 13.67
CA LYS A 162 -0.90 0.63 14.39
C LYS A 162 -0.34 -0.81 14.43
N ASP A 163 -0.80 -1.58 15.42
CA ASP A 163 -0.44 -2.98 15.59
C ASP A 163 -0.76 -3.83 14.36
N ARG A 164 0.03 -4.88 14.18
CA ARG A 164 -0.11 -5.84 13.08
C ARG A 164 -1.37 -6.68 13.27
N LEU A 165 -2.04 -6.99 12.16
CA LEU A 165 -3.21 -7.86 12.16
C LEU A 165 -2.81 -9.34 12.34
N PRO A 166 -3.36 -10.05 13.34
CA PRO A 166 -3.14 -11.49 13.50
C PRO A 166 -3.51 -12.27 12.24
N GLY A 167 -2.68 -13.27 11.89
CA GLY A 167 -2.92 -14.14 10.73
C GLY A 167 -2.41 -13.58 9.39
N TYR A 168 -1.99 -12.33 9.33
CA TYR A 168 -1.27 -11.78 8.18
C TYR A 168 0.24 -11.80 8.44
N HIS A 169 0.96 -12.60 7.66
CA HIS A 169 2.42 -12.67 7.69
C HIS A 169 2.97 -12.49 6.28
N ALA A 170 4.16 -11.91 6.17
CA ALA A 170 4.93 -11.97 4.94
C ALA A 170 5.17 -13.44 4.56
N THR A 171 4.56 -13.89 3.47
CA THR A 171 4.93 -15.13 2.78
C THR A 171 6.27 -14.98 2.09
#